data_AF-A0A0C9Z402-F1
#
_entry.id   AF-A0A0C9Z402-F1
#
_cell.length_a   1.000
_cell.length_b   1.000
_cell.length_c   1.000
_cell.angle_alpha   90.00
_cell.angle_beta   90.00
_cell.angle_gamma   90.00
#
_symmetry.space_group_name_H-M   'P 1'
#
loop_
_entity.id
_entity.type
_entity.pdbx_description
1 polymer ?
#
loop_
_entity_poly.entity_id
_entity_poly.type
_entity_poly.pdbx_seq_one_letter_code
_entity_poly.pdbx_strand_id
1 'polypeptide(L)'
;QEDIAYSLFGIFGVRLSVDYGEKQDKALGRLLEKIVALSGDITGLDWVRRSSEFNSCLPASITSYEAPPCKLPPLPEDEIQSSVSSLQKMVAVDFTLNLYTQLRNVSAPRFATQRLHLPCIVFNVREVRRVSSLEGYYTYGLKADGLHNLLINTNQVLVQFWPARPTEQKFVLVRPWDRSLLELPEFVEPTEFVEPSDFGNDTESEEDYGMPPSSPSDDRSSGSPVIQDVFDLESRALRLLVRLRQPFSAAA
;
A
#
# COMPACT_ATOMS: atom_id res chain seq x y z
N GLN A 1 25.50 9.66 -14.40
CA GLN A 1 24.37 8.75 -14.04
C GLN A 1 23.88 9.00 -12.61
N GLU A 2 24.78 9.33 -11.67
CA GLU A 2 24.43 9.99 -10.38
C GLU A 2 23.56 11.24 -10.59
N ASP A 3 23.82 12.02 -11.64
CA ASP A 3 23.07 13.24 -11.99
C ASP A 3 21.57 12.99 -12.19
N ILE A 4 21.21 11.78 -12.64
CA ILE A 4 19.80 11.38 -12.78
C ILE A 4 19.17 11.28 -11.39
N ALA A 5 19.82 10.60 -10.44
CA ALA A 5 19.33 10.51 -9.07
C ALA A 5 19.19 11.90 -8.43
N TYR A 6 20.17 12.79 -8.62
CA TYR A 6 20.10 14.16 -8.12
C TYR A 6 19.01 15.01 -8.77
N SER A 7 18.76 14.82 -10.06
CA SER A 7 17.64 15.47 -10.77
C SER A 7 16.29 15.02 -10.18
N LEU A 8 16.17 13.76 -9.77
CA LEU A 8 14.96 13.22 -9.15
C LEU A 8 14.72 13.78 -7.74
N PHE A 9 15.75 14.29 -7.03
CA PHE A 9 15.55 14.87 -5.69
C PHE A 9 14.54 16.01 -5.73
N GLY A 10 14.66 16.89 -6.74
CA GLY A 10 13.73 18.01 -6.92
C GLY A 10 12.29 17.56 -7.23
N ILE A 11 12.14 16.52 -8.07
CA ILE A 11 10.82 16.00 -8.46
C ILE A 11 10.07 15.44 -7.24
N PHE A 12 10.76 14.73 -6.36
CA PHE A 12 10.16 14.16 -5.15
C PHE A 12 10.18 15.12 -3.95
N GLY A 13 10.55 16.39 -4.14
CA GLY A 13 10.65 17.38 -3.05
C GLY A 13 11.67 16.99 -1.96
N VAL A 14 12.61 16.11 -2.29
CA VAL A 14 13.60 15.55 -1.37
C VAL A 14 14.78 16.51 -1.22
N ARG A 15 15.05 16.92 0.03
CA ARG A 15 16.23 17.73 0.37
C ARG A 15 17.33 16.83 0.91
N LEU A 16 18.30 16.49 0.07
CA LEU A 16 19.49 15.71 0.39
C LEU A 16 20.74 16.43 -0.13
N SER A 17 21.84 16.37 0.62
CA SER A 17 23.13 16.87 0.17
C SER A 17 23.65 16.05 -1.01
N VAL A 18 24.19 16.72 -2.02
CA VAL A 18 24.81 16.11 -3.19
C VAL A 18 26.24 15.70 -2.84
N ASP A 19 26.56 14.41 -2.92
CA ASP A 19 27.90 13.88 -2.66
C ASP A 19 28.50 13.34 -3.96
N TYR A 20 29.24 14.19 -4.68
CA TYR A 20 29.84 13.82 -5.97
C TYR A 20 30.81 12.63 -5.83
N GLY A 21 30.62 11.60 -6.65
CA GLY A 21 31.45 10.39 -6.66
C GLY A 21 30.99 9.30 -5.69
N GLU A 22 29.79 9.43 -5.09
CA GLU A 22 29.24 8.42 -4.18
C GLU A 22 28.75 7.15 -4.87
N LYS A 23 28.81 7.07 -6.20
CA LYS A 23 28.22 6.06 -7.09
C LYS A 23 26.70 6.17 -7.20
N GLN A 24 26.19 5.80 -8.37
CA GLN A 24 24.78 5.92 -8.71
C GLN A 24 23.86 5.12 -7.78
N ASP A 25 24.26 3.90 -7.45
CA ASP A 25 23.49 2.96 -6.63
C ASP A 25 23.28 3.48 -5.20
N LYS A 26 24.28 4.18 -4.65
CA LYS A 26 24.21 4.85 -3.36
C LYS A 26 23.39 6.14 -3.42
N ALA A 27 23.57 6.98 -4.46
CA ALA A 27 22.77 8.18 -4.65
C ALA A 27 21.27 7.84 -4.80
N LEU A 28 20.96 6.79 -5.57
CA LEU A 28 19.61 6.25 -5.72
C LEU A 28 19.11 5.63 -4.40
N GLY A 29 19.96 4.89 -3.70
CA GLY A 29 19.62 4.29 -2.41
C GLY A 29 19.18 5.33 -1.37
N ARG A 30 19.91 6.45 -1.28
CA ARG A 30 19.57 7.58 -0.40
C ARG A 30 18.27 8.26 -0.79
N LEU A 31 18.03 8.43 -2.10
CA LEU A 31 16.77 8.98 -2.60
C LEU A 31 15.60 8.11 -2.17
N LEU A 32 15.67 6.80 -2.44
CA LEU A 32 14.59 5.86 -2.13
C LEU A 32 14.38 5.71 -0.63
N GLU A 33 15.46 5.69 0.16
CA GLU A 33 15.37 5.76 1.63
C GLU A 33 14.56 7.00 2.05
N LYS A 34 14.86 8.15 1.47
CA LYS A 34 14.17 9.40 1.83
C LYS A 34 12.73 9.45 1.35
N ILE A 35 12.43 8.93 0.16
CA ILE A 35 11.07 8.84 -0.36
C ILE A 35 10.23 7.96 0.57
N VAL A 36 10.66 6.73 0.85
CA VAL A 36 9.94 5.80 1.74
C VAL A 36 9.79 6.38 3.14
N ALA A 37 10.81 7.07 3.66
CA ALA A 37 10.74 7.72 4.96
C ALA A 37 9.72 8.88 5.03
N LEU A 38 9.49 9.58 3.92
CA LEU A 38 8.56 10.72 3.84
C LEU A 38 7.13 10.26 3.52
N SER A 39 6.96 9.39 2.54
CA SER A 39 5.63 8.96 2.08
C SER A 39 5.05 7.82 2.94
N GLY A 40 5.91 6.96 3.50
CA GLY A 40 5.49 5.67 4.05
C GLY A 40 4.94 4.72 2.99
N ASP A 41 5.13 5.02 1.71
CA ASP A 41 4.72 4.20 0.58
C ASP A 41 5.84 3.22 0.21
N ILE A 42 5.46 1.98 -0.08
CA ILE A 42 6.35 0.87 -0.45
C ILE A 42 6.35 0.57 -1.94
N THR A 43 5.59 1.31 -2.76
CA THR A 43 5.64 1.18 -4.24
C THR A 43 7.06 1.35 -4.79
N GLY A 44 7.89 2.17 -4.14
CA GLY A 44 9.31 2.30 -4.46
C GLY A 44 10.14 1.02 -4.25
N LEU A 45 9.60 0.00 -3.58
CA LEU A 45 10.22 -1.31 -3.38
C LEU A 45 9.79 -2.34 -4.45
N ASP A 46 8.84 -2.00 -5.32
CA ASP A 46 8.40 -2.86 -6.41
C ASP A 46 9.30 -2.66 -7.65
N TRP A 47 10.41 -3.39 -7.68
CA TRP A 47 11.40 -3.33 -8.75
C TRP A 47 11.85 -4.73 -9.14
N VAL A 48 12.37 -4.86 -10.36
CA VAL A 48 12.89 -6.13 -10.89
C VAL A 48 14.40 -6.04 -11.18
N ARG A 49 15.06 -7.21 -11.31
CA ARG A 49 16.49 -7.38 -11.66
C ARG A 49 17.45 -7.36 -10.46
N ARG A 50 18.40 -6.41 -10.43
CA ARG A 50 19.57 -6.44 -9.55
C ARG A 50 19.37 -5.51 -8.36
N SER A 51 19.61 -6.04 -7.17
CA SER A 51 19.67 -5.27 -5.93
C SER A 51 20.89 -4.35 -5.87
N SER A 52 20.75 -3.22 -5.18
CA SER A 52 21.83 -2.28 -4.89
C SER A 52 22.82 -2.82 -3.86
N GLU A 53 24.08 -2.37 -3.91
CA GLU A 53 25.06 -2.58 -2.83
C GLU A 53 24.70 -1.76 -1.58
N PHE A 54 23.91 -0.69 -1.73
CA PHE A 54 23.45 0.16 -0.62
C PHE A 54 22.49 -0.58 0.32
N ASN A 55 21.54 -1.32 -0.25
CA ASN A 55 20.60 -2.17 0.49
C ASN A 55 19.98 -3.20 -0.48
N SER A 56 19.86 -4.45 -0.06
CA SER A 56 19.35 -5.55 -0.90
C SER A 56 17.88 -5.41 -1.31
N CYS A 57 17.09 -4.61 -0.58
CA CYS A 57 15.69 -4.33 -0.88
C CYS A 57 15.51 -3.16 -1.86
N LEU A 58 16.59 -2.52 -2.31
CA LEU A 58 16.56 -1.41 -3.25
C LEU A 58 17.18 -1.82 -4.59
N PRO A 59 16.75 -1.22 -5.71
CA PRO A 59 17.31 -1.50 -7.01
C PRO A 59 18.68 -0.85 -7.19
N ALA A 60 19.57 -1.50 -7.94
CA ALA A 60 20.86 -0.93 -8.33
C ALA A 60 20.73 0.21 -9.36
N SER A 61 19.63 0.26 -10.11
CA SER A 61 19.40 1.24 -11.19
C SER A 61 17.93 1.61 -11.29
N ILE A 62 17.64 2.85 -11.70
CA ILE A 62 16.27 3.32 -11.97
C ILE A 62 15.59 2.51 -13.10
N THR A 63 16.38 1.90 -13.99
CA THR A 63 15.87 1.00 -15.05
C THR A 63 15.32 -0.33 -14.53
N SER A 64 15.38 -0.57 -13.22
CA SER A 64 14.72 -1.70 -12.57
C SER A 64 13.23 -1.50 -12.34
N TYR A 65 12.73 -0.26 -12.42
CA TYR A 65 11.30 0.04 -12.42
C TYR A 65 10.73 -0.16 -13.83
N GLU A 66 10.64 -1.41 -14.25
CA GLU A 66 9.89 -1.80 -15.44
C GLU A 66 8.46 -2.18 -15.06
N ALA A 67 7.56 -2.17 -16.04
CA ALA A 67 6.19 -2.60 -15.81
C ALA A 67 6.20 -3.99 -15.15
N PRO A 68 5.55 -4.17 -13.98
CA PRO A 68 5.56 -5.46 -13.30
C PRO A 68 5.10 -6.57 -14.24
N PRO A 69 5.76 -7.73 -14.26
CA PRO A 69 5.37 -8.86 -15.12
C PRO A 69 3.95 -9.38 -14.80
N CYS A 70 3.41 -9.02 -13.63
CA CYS A 70 2.03 -9.28 -13.25
C CYS A 70 1.32 -7.97 -12.92
N LYS A 71 0.44 -7.51 -13.80
CA LYS A 71 -0.65 -6.59 -13.42
C LYS A 71 -1.74 -7.44 -12.78
N LEU A 72 -1.92 -7.31 -11.47
CA LEU A 72 -3.13 -7.86 -10.85
C LEU A 72 -4.32 -7.16 -11.50
N PRO A 73 -5.30 -7.91 -12.05
CA PRO A 73 -6.51 -7.27 -12.54
C PRO A 73 -7.14 -6.53 -11.36
N PRO A 74 -7.44 -5.23 -11.51
CA PRO A 74 -8.18 -4.51 -10.49
C PRO A 74 -9.49 -5.26 -10.25
N LEU A 75 -9.80 -5.56 -8.99
CA LEU A 75 -11.06 -6.20 -8.64
C LEU A 75 -12.18 -5.22 -9.01
N PRO A 76 -13.08 -5.56 -9.94
CA PRO A 76 -14.16 -4.66 -10.27
C PRO A 76 -15.10 -4.53 -9.06
N GLU A 77 -15.69 -3.35 -8.88
CA GLU A 77 -16.41 -3.00 -7.64
C GLU A 77 -17.60 -3.95 -7.36
N ASP A 78 -18.20 -4.52 -8.40
CA ASP A 78 -19.23 -5.55 -8.31
C ASP A 78 -18.72 -6.85 -7.69
N GLU A 79 -17.50 -7.27 -8.02
CA GLU A 79 -16.85 -8.45 -7.43
C GLU A 79 -16.41 -8.19 -5.98
N ILE A 80 -15.96 -6.96 -5.68
CA ILE A 80 -15.71 -6.51 -4.29
C ILE A 80 -17.01 -6.62 -3.50
N GLN A 81 -18.10 -6.03 -3.99
CA GLN A 81 -19.37 -5.99 -3.28
C GLN A 81 -19.97 -7.39 -3.07
N SER A 82 -19.84 -8.27 -4.06
CA SER A 82 -20.22 -9.69 -3.95
C SER A 82 -19.40 -10.40 -2.87
N SER A 83 -18.08 -10.18 -2.84
CA SER A 83 -17.17 -10.75 -1.85
C SER A 83 -17.43 -10.23 -0.44
N VAL A 84 -17.70 -8.93 -0.30
CA VAL A 84 -18.10 -8.30 0.97
C VAL A 84 -19.42 -8.91 1.47
N SER A 85 -20.43 -9.03 0.61
CA SER A 85 -21.73 -9.63 0.95
C SER A 85 -21.60 -11.09 1.39
N SER A 86 -20.66 -11.84 0.80
CA SER A 86 -20.32 -13.20 1.21
C SER A 86 -19.61 -13.23 2.57
N LEU A 87 -18.63 -12.34 2.78
CA LEU A 87 -17.89 -12.22 4.04
C LEU A 87 -18.77 -11.82 5.22
N GLN A 88 -19.74 -10.91 5.03
CA GLN A 88 -20.71 -10.52 6.05
C GLN A 88 -21.50 -11.72 6.60
N LYS A 89 -21.74 -12.74 5.78
CA LYS A 89 -22.44 -13.97 6.19
C LYS A 89 -21.54 -14.96 6.93
N MET A 90 -20.22 -14.83 6.78
CA MET A 90 -19.25 -15.84 7.21
C MET A 90 -18.38 -15.39 8.40
N VAL A 91 -18.09 -14.09 8.50
CA VAL A 91 -17.13 -13.53 9.47
C VAL A 91 -17.85 -12.73 10.54
N ALA A 92 -17.45 -12.90 11.79
CA ALA A 92 -17.92 -12.07 12.88
C ALA A 92 -17.48 -10.61 12.69
N VAL A 93 -18.43 -9.68 12.69
CA VAL A 93 -18.19 -8.23 12.50
C VAL A 93 -17.12 -7.72 13.47
N ASP A 94 -17.18 -8.13 14.74
CA ASP A 94 -16.21 -7.75 15.78
C ASP A 94 -14.78 -8.15 15.44
N PHE A 95 -14.58 -9.32 14.82
CA PHE A 95 -13.25 -9.78 14.39
C PHE A 95 -12.70 -8.89 13.27
N THR A 96 -13.53 -8.57 12.29
CA THR A 96 -13.17 -7.72 11.14
C THR A 96 -12.79 -6.30 11.59
N LEU A 97 -13.58 -5.72 12.50
CA LEU A 97 -13.31 -4.40 13.08
C LEU A 97 -12.02 -4.42 13.93
N ASN A 98 -11.84 -5.43 14.78
CA ASN A 98 -10.63 -5.56 15.58
C ASN A 98 -9.38 -5.67 14.67
N LEU A 99 -9.42 -6.51 13.63
CA LEU A 99 -8.32 -6.62 12.67
C LEU A 99 -8.05 -5.29 11.95
N TYR A 100 -9.10 -4.61 11.48
CA TYR A 100 -8.96 -3.30 10.83
C TYR A 100 -8.30 -2.28 11.74
N THR A 101 -8.75 -2.17 13.00
CA THR A 101 -8.15 -1.24 13.98
C THR A 101 -6.70 -1.59 14.29
N GLN A 102 -6.37 -2.89 14.42
CA GLN A 102 -4.99 -3.34 14.60
C GLN A 102 -4.11 -2.92 13.41
N LEU A 103 -4.54 -3.21 12.18
CA LEU A 103 -3.79 -2.90 10.96
C LEU A 103 -3.66 -1.39 10.71
N ARG A 104 -4.71 -0.60 11.04
CA ARG A 104 -4.66 0.86 11.01
C ARG A 104 -3.61 1.43 11.95
N ASN A 105 -3.42 0.80 13.11
CA ASN A 105 -2.47 1.24 14.12
C ASN A 105 -1.04 0.75 13.89
N VAL A 106 -0.81 -0.13 12.90
CA VAL A 106 0.53 -0.55 12.49
C VAL A 106 1.28 0.66 11.93
N SER A 107 2.52 0.88 12.40
CA SER A 107 3.38 1.96 11.94
C SER A 107 3.58 1.90 10.43
N ALA A 108 3.73 3.06 9.78
CA ALA A 108 4.12 3.09 8.37
C ALA A 108 5.47 2.38 8.17
N PRO A 109 5.73 1.85 6.97
CA PRO A 109 7.08 1.50 6.51
C PRO A 109 8.06 2.64 6.82
N ARG A 110 9.23 2.30 7.36
CA ARG A 110 10.28 3.28 7.67
C ARG A 110 11.59 2.81 7.07
N PHE A 111 12.25 3.69 6.33
CA PHE A 111 13.59 3.45 5.84
C PHE A 111 14.51 4.50 6.48
N ALA A 112 15.49 4.04 7.25
CA ALA A 112 16.51 4.92 7.81
C ALA A 112 17.82 4.17 7.99
N THR A 113 18.95 4.85 7.83
CA THR A 113 20.28 4.28 8.13
C THR A 113 20.55 3.00 7.34
N GLN A 114 20.17 2.96 6.05
CA GLN A 114 20.30 1.76 5.20
C GLN A 114 19.48 0.56 5.70
N ARG A 115 18.48 0.76 6.56
CA ARG A 115 17.62 -0.29 7.11
C ARG A 115 16.16 0.01 6.84
N LEU A 116 15.50 -0.98 6.25
CA LEU A 116 14.06 -0.98 6.01
C LEU A 116 13.34 -1.71 7.16
N HIS A 117 12.49 -0.97 7.86
CA HIS A 117 11.51 -1.51 8.79
C HIS A 117 10.16 -1.56 8.08
N LEU A 118 9.80 -2.74 7.62
CA LEU A 118 8.58 -3.00 6.86
C LEU A 118 7.65 -3.90 7.69
N PRO A 119 6.48 -3.41 8.12
CA PRO A 119 5.48 -4.28 8.70
C PRO A 119 5.01 -5.28 7.65
N CYS A 120 4.85 -6.55 8.04
CA CYS A 120 4.51 -7.62 7.12
C CYS A 120 3.47 -8.56 7.72
N ILE A 121 2.66 -9.14 6.84
CA ILE A 121 1.77 -10.26 7.15
C ILE A 121 2.51 -11.54 6.74
N VAL A 122 2.69 -12.46 7.69
CA VAL A 122 3.47 -13.69 7.50
C VAL A 122 2.54 -14.89 7.44
N PHE A 123 2.71 -15.70 6.41
CA PHE A 123 1.95 -16.94 6.19
C PHE A 123 2.92 -18.12 6.18
N ASN A 124 2.65 -19.13 7.02
CA ASN A 124 3.47 -20.34 7.06
C ASN A 124 3.17 -21.20 5.84
N VAL A 125 4.20 -21.59 5.09
CA VAL A 125 4.06 -22.46 3.93
C VAL A 125 4.05 -23.92 4.39
N ARG A 126 2.98 -24.65 4.06
CA ARG A 126 2.81 -26.07 4.37
C ARG A 126 3.28 -27.01 3.26
N GLU A 127 3.30 -26.52 2.03
CA GLU A 127 3.60 -27.35 0.88
C GLU A 127 4.22 -26.51 -0.24
N VAL A 128 5.30 -27.03 -0.82
CA VAL A 128 5.95 -26.51 -2.02
C VAL A 128 6.13 -27.68 -2.98
N ARG A 129 5.48 -27.63 -4.14
CA ARG A 129 5.56 -28.67 -5.17
C ARG A 129 5.90 -28.08 -6.52
N ARG A 130 6.86 -28.67 -7.22
CA ARG A 130 7.15 -28.28 -8.60
C ARG A 130 6.02 -28.77 -9.49
N VAL A 131 5.45 -27.87 -10.28
CA VAL A 131 4.37 -28.16 -11.23
C VAL A 131 4.93 -28.33 -12.63
N SER A 132 5.80 -27.40 -13.06
CA SER A 132 6.41 -27.43 -14.38
C SER A 132 7.81 -26.83 -14.35
N SER A 133 8.54 -27.07 -15.44
CA SER A 133 9.85 -26.50 -15.71
C SER A 133 9.84 -26.07 -17.17
N LEU A 134 9.90 -24.77 -17.42
CA LEU A 134 10.06 -24.18 -18.76
C LEU A 134 11.47 -23.57 -18.81
N GLU A 135 12.09 -23.51 -19.99
CA GLU A 135 13.46 -23.03 -20.22
C GLU A 135 13.94 -21.95 -19.21
N GLY A 136 14.67 -22.37 -18.17
CA GLY A 136 15.26 -21.49 -17.14
C GLY A 136 14.36 -21.06 -15.97
N TYR A 137 13.06 -21.37 -16.00
CA TYR A 137 12.10 -21.04 -14.94
C TYR A 137 11.33 -22.27 -14.44
N TYR A 138 11.17 -22.34 -13.12
CA TYR A 138 10.41 -23.37 -12.43
C TYR A 138 9.12 -22.77 -11.90
N THR A 139 8.01 -23.46 -12.16
CA THR A 139 6.72 -23.12 -11.55
C THR A 139 6.48 -24.02 -10.35
N TYR A 140 6.21 -23.43 -9.18
CA TYR A 140 5.86 -24.14 -7.96
C TYR A 140 4.45 -23.81 -7.50
N GLY A 141 3.72 -24.83 -7.07
CA GLY A 141 2.49 -24.71 -6.31
C GLY A 141 2.82 -24.61 -4.81
N LEU A 142 2.33 -23.53 -4.20
CA LEU A 142 2.46 -23.26 -2.76
C LEU A 142 1.11 -23.43 -2.08
N LYS A 143 1.13 -24.05 -0.90
CA LYS A 143 0.02 -23.97 0.05
C LYS A 143 0.50 -23.34 1.34
N ALA A 144 -0.21 -22.34 1.82
CA ALA A 144 0.11 -21.65 3.05
C ALA A 144 -1.14 -21.46 3.91
N ASP A 145 -0.93 -21.27 5.21
CA ASP A 145 -2.01 -21.14 6.19
C ASP A 145 -2.84 -19.89 5.91
N GLY A 146 -4.15 -20.07 5.77
CA GLY A 146 -5.06 -18.94 5.53
C GLY A 146 -4.98 -18.34 4.12
N LEU A 147 -4.25 -18.96 3.19
CA LEU A 147 -4.18 -18.53 1.78
C LEU A 147 -4.73 -19.61 0.84
N HIS A 148 -5.25 -19.15 -0.30
CA HIS A 148 -5.53 -20.04 -1.43
C HIS A 148 -4.23 -20.60 -2.01
N ASN A 149 -4.31 -21.70 -2.75
CA ASN A 149 -3.15 -22.27 -3.42
C ASN A 149 -2.56 -21.24 -4.40
N LEU A 150 -1.27 -20.97 -4.29
CA LEU A 150 -0.57 -19.99 -5.11
C LEU A 150 0.35 -20.69 -6.10
N LEU A 151 0.55 -20.10 -7.27
CA LEU A 151 1.56 -20.49 -8.24
C LEU A 151 2.64 -19.42 -8.27
N ILE A 152 3.90 -19.83 -8.10
CA ILE A 152 5.05 -18.93 -8.21
C ILE A 152 5.97 -19.40 -9.33
N ASN A 153 6.55 -18.44 -10.05
CA ASN A 153 7.58 -18.69 -11.05
C ASN A 153 8.90 -18.15 -10.51
N THR A 154 9.94 -18.98 -10.54
CA THR A 154 11.28 -18.56 -10.09
C THR A 154 12.35 -19.24 -10.94
N ASN A 155 13.47 -18.57 -11.13
CA ASN A 155 14.67 -19.14 -11.75
C ASN A 155 15.50 -20.00 -10.77
N GLN A 156 15.13 -20.01 -9.48
CA GLN A 156 15.83 -20.77 -8.44
C GLN A 156 15.15 -22.12 -8.18
N VAL A 157 15.96 -23.12 -7.81
CA VAL A 157 15.46 -24.42 -7.39
C VAL A 157 15.07 -24.36 -5.92
N LEU A 158 13.76 -24.49 -5.65
CA LEU A 158 13.23 -24.55 -4.29
C LEU A 158 13.20 -25.99 -3.78
N VAL A 159 13.42 -26.15 -2.48
CA VAL A 159 13.24 -27.44 -1.79
C VAL A 159 11.76 -27.79 -1.78
N GLN A 160 11.43 -28.96 -2.32
CA GLN A 160 10.05 -29.45 -2.36
C GLN A 160 9.71 -30.19 -1.08
N PHE A 161 8.54 -29.89 -0.51
CA PHE A 161 8.05 -30.54 0.70
C PHE A 161 6.52 -30.55 0.74
N TRP A 162 5.97 -31.50 1.48
CA TRP A 162 4.53 -31.63 1.72
C TRP A 162 4.34 -32.48 3.00
N PRO A 163 3.13 -32.61 3.57
CA PRO A 163 2.95 -33.28 4.85
C PRO A 163 3.51 -34.71 4.96
N ALA A 164 3.46 -35.47 3.87
CA ALA A 164 4.02 -36.84 3.82
C ALA A 164 5.55 -36.89 3.61
N ARG A 165 6.18 -35.76 3.26
CA ARG A 165 7.63 -35.60 3.15
C ARG A 165 8.03 -34.23 3.72
N PRO A 166 8.16 -34.12 5.06
CA PRO A 166 8.50 -32.87 5.69
C PRO A 166 9.93 -32.45 5.35
N THR A 167 10.20 -31.15 5.49
CA THR A 167 11.54 -30.56 5.41
C THR A 167 11.88 -29.96 6.78
N GLU A 168 13.18 -29.90 7.09
CA GLU A 168 13.66 -29.19 8.28
C GLU A 168 13.64 -27.66 8.08
N GLN A 169 13.62 -27.19 6.83
CA GLN A 169 13.62 -25.77 6.50
C GLN A 169 12.23 -25.15 6.65
N LYS A 170 12.15 -24.03 7.36
CA LYS A 170 10.89 -23.27 7.49
C LYS A 170 10.75 -22.30 6.33
N PHE A 171 9.70 -22.47 5.55
CA PHE A 171 9.32 -21.55 4.48
C PHE A 171 8.16 -20.67 4.95
N VAL A 172 8.29 -19.38 4.73
CA VAL A 172 7.24 -18.39 5.00
C VAL A 172 7.00 -17.56 3.76
N LEU A 173 5.74 -17.23 3.52
CA LEU A 173 5.36 -16.24 2.54
C LEU A 173 5.08 -14.94 3.30
N VAL A 174 5.67 -13.84 2.82
CA VAL A 174 5.60 -12.54 3.48
C VAL A 174 4.92 -11.57 2.53
N ARG A 175 3.83 -10.94 2.99
CA ARG A 175 3.15 -9.85 2.29
C ARG A 175 3.48 -8.54 3.01
N PRO A 176 4.19 -7.61 2.37
CA PRO A 176 4.34 -6.25 2.89
C PRO A 176 2.99 -5.62 3.23
N TRP A 177 2.92 -4.96 4.39
CA TRP A 177 1.76 -4.16 4.75
C TRP A 177 1.82 -2.81 4.05
N ASP A 178 0.74 -2.49 3.34
CA ASP A 178 0.56 -1.21 2.68
C ASP A 178 -0.69 -0.51 3.23
N ARG A 179 -0.50 0.73 3.67
CA ARG A 179 -1.59 1.57 4.18
C ARG A 179 -2.53 2.04 3.07
N SER A 180 -2.12 2.01 1.80
CA SER A 180 -3.00 2.31 0.66
C SER A 180 -4.25 1.40 0.64
N LEU A 181 -4.14 0.19 1.21
CA LEU A 181 -5.24 -0.78 1.29
C LEU A 181 -6.37 -0.35 2.23
N LEU A 182 -6.14 0.65 3.09
CA LEU A 182 -7.12 1.12 4.08
C LEU A 182 -8.19 2.06 3.49
N GLU A 183 -8.10 2.45 2.21
CA GLU A 183 -8.99 3.46 1.58
C GLU A 183 -9.17 4.70 2.47
N LEU A 184 -8.07 5.19 3.05
CA LEU A 184 -8.15 6.40 3.87
C LEU A 184 -8.55 7.57 2.96
N PRO A 185 -9.44 8.48 3.42
CA PRO A 185 -9.68 9.72 2.70
C PRO A 185 -8.33 10.39 2.47
N GLU A 186 -7.99 10.68 1.22
CA GLU A 186 -6.87 11.57 0.93
C GLU A 186 -7.09 12.82 1.77
N PHE A 187 -6.13 13.13 2.64
CA PHE A 187 -6.14 14.38 3.37
C PHE A 187 -6.23 15.48 2.30
N VAL A 188 -7.37 16.16 2.23
CA VAL A 188 -7.49 17.43 1.52
C VAL A 188 -6.39 18.30 2.11
N GLU A 189 -5.36 18.62 1.31
CA GLU A 189 -4.34 19.56 1.72
C GLU A 189 -5.03 20.81 2.26
N PRO A 190 -4.64 21.34 3.43
CA PRO A 190 -5.19 22.61 3.89
C PRO A 190 -4.84 23.67 2.84
N THR A 191 -5.86 24.14 2.15
CA THR A 191 -5.79 25.30 1.25
C THR A 191 -5.57 26.55 2.10
N GLU A 192 -4.39 26.71 2.67
CA GLU A 192 -4.01 27.91 3.44
C GLU A 192 -2.60 28.38 3.06
N PHE A 193 -2.52 28.93 1.84
CA PHE A 193 -1.69 30.10 1.57
C PHE A 193 -2.55 31.14 0.85
N VAL A 194 -3.57 31.65 1.55
CA VAL A 194 -4.11 32.97 1.23
C VAL A 194 -3.16 33.95 1.89
N GLU A 195 -2.27 34.55 1.10
CA GLU A 195 -1.54 35.74 1.53
C GLU A 195 -2.57 36.80 1.96
N PRO A 196 -2.47 37.37 3.18
CA PRO A 196 -3.27 38.52 3.53
C PRO A 196 -2.72 39.73 2.77
N SER A 197 -3.41 40.12 1.71
CA SER A 197 -3.23 41.42 1.08
C SER A 197 -3.71 42.51 2.05
N ASP A 198 -2.76 43.29 2.52
CA ASP A 198 -2.89 44.35 3.53
C ASP A 198 -3.18 45.71 2.85
N PHE A 199 -4.19 46.44 3.36
CA PHE A 199 -4.55 47.87 3.16
C PHE A 199 -4.80 48.41 1.72
N GLY A 200 -5.87 49.15 1.41
CA GLY A 200 -6.90 49.76 2.23
C GLY A 200 -7.86 50.66 1.41
N ASN A 201 -8.69 51.40 2.16
CA ASN A 201 -9.66 52.46 1.79
C ASN A 201 -11.04 51.99 1.31
N ASP A 202 -12.08 52.10 2.16
CA ASP A 202 -12.91 53.30 2.47
C ASP A 202 -14.15 53.27 1.54
N THR A 203 -15.41 53.56 1.88
CA THR A 203 -16.14 54.04 3.05
C THR A 203 -17.62 54.05 2.59
N GLU A 204 -18.56 53.68 3.49
CA GLU A 204 -20.00 54.01 3.52
C GLU A 204 -20.98 53.55 2.40
N SER A 205 -22.02 52.79 2.77
CA SER A 205 -23.43 53.26 2.74
C SER A 205 -24.43 52.19 3.24
N GLU A 206 -25.56 52.68 3.73
CA GLU A 206 -26.50 52.07 4.68
C GLU A 206 -27.60 51.15 4.09
N GLU A 207 -28.09 50.27 4.98
CA GLU A 207 -29.47 49.81 5.23
C GLU A 207 -30.44 49.46 4.07
N ASP A 208 -30.97 48.22 4.06
CA ASP A 208 -32.42 48.00 3.87
C ASP A 208 -32.90 46.63 4.41
N TYR A 209 -34.12 46.63 4.95
CA TYR A 209 -34.81 45.61 5.75
C TYR A 209 -35.39 44.44 4.93
N GLY A 210 -35.46 43.25 5.54
CA GLY A 210 -36.51 42.27 5.22
C GLY A 210 -36.17 40.79 5.40
N MET A 211 -36.82 40.13 6.35
CA MET A 211 -37.06 38.67 6.40
C MET A 211 -38.53 38.46 6.78
N PRO A 212 -39.18 37.31 6.48
CA PRO A 212 -38.93 36.26 5.48
C PRO A 212 -40.19 35.95 4.63
N PRO A 213 -40.22 34.86 3.83
CA PRO A 213 -41.26 33.88 4.12
C PRO A 213 -40.83 32.40 4.03
N SER A 214 -41.36 31.65 4.99
CA SER A 214 -41.96 30.31 4.87
C SER A 214 -41.18 29.16 4.19
N SER A 215 -40.73 28.23 5.02
CA SER A 215 -40.28 26.88 4.67
C SER A 215 -41.35 26.08 3.89
N PRO A 216 -40.91 25.23 2.94
CA PRO A 216 -41.52 23.93 2.72
C PRO A 216 -40.68 22.88 3.47
N SER A 217 -41.35 22.20 4.38
CA SER A 217 -40.94 20.93 4.98
C SER A 217 -40.64 19.91 3.89
N ASP A 218 -39.40 19.45 3.79
CA ASP A 218 -39.09 18.17 3.18
C ASP A 218 -38.17 17.35 4.09
N ASP A 219 -38.61 16.13 4.26
CA ASP A 219 -38.26 15.11 5.23
C ASP A 219 -36.80 14.65 5.05
N ARG A 220 -35.85 15.33 5.72
CA ARG A 220 -34.46 14.89 5.74
C ARG A 220 -34.27 13.92 6.90
N SER A 221 -34.36 12.63 6.57
CA SER A 221 -33.95 11.48 7.38
C SER A 221 -32.75 11.83 8.26
N SER A 222 -33.02 11.99 9.56
CA SER A 222 -32.01 12.19 10.59
C SER A 222 -31.31 10.86 10.86
N GLY A 223 -30.43 10.45 9.94
CA GLY A 223 -29.42 9.46 10.23
C GLY A 223 -28.45 10.07 11.25
N SER A 224 -28.43 9.53 12.47
CA SER A 224 -27.43 9.88 13.48
C SER A 224 -26.01 9.75 12.88
N PRO A 225 -25.15 10.78 12.97
CA PRO A 225 -23.80 10.74 12.41
C PRO A 225 -22.96 9.59 13.00
N VAL A 226 -23.26 9.15 14.22
CA VAL A 226 -22.57 8.02 14.88
C VAL A 226 -22.87 6.69 14.19
N ILE A 227 -24.10 6.51 13.71
CA ILE A 227 -24.50 5.25 13.04
C ILE A 227 -23.89 5.18 11.64
N GLN A 228 -23.84 6.31 10.94
CA GLN A 228 -23.24 6.40 9.61
C GLN A 228 -21.74 6.11 9.63
N ASP A 229 -21.02 6.60 10.64
CA ASP A 229 -19.57 6.41 10.80
C ASP A 229 -19.21 4.94 11.10
N VAL A 230 -20.06 4.23 11.86
CA VAL A 230 -19.89 2.79 12.16
C VAL A 230 -20.12 1.94 10.91
N PHE A 231 -21.15 2.23 10.11
CA PHE A 231 -21.42 1.51 8.86
C PHE A 231 -20.32 1.74 7.81
N ASP A 232 -19.75 2.94 7.75
CA ASP A 232 -18.59 3.25 6.91
C ASP A 232 -17.35 2.46 7.34
N LEU A 233 -17.08 2.40 8.66
CA LEU A 233 -15.95 1.65 9.22
C LEU A 233 -16.05 0.14 8.96
N GLU A 234 -17.23 -0.45 9.15
CA GLU A 234 -17.48 -1.87 8.90
C GLU A 234 -17.29 -2.20 7.40
N SER A 235 -17.84 -1.36 6.52
CA SER A 235 -17.67 -1.49 5.07
C SER A 235 -16.19 -1.46 4.67
N ARG A 236 -15.42 -0.49 5.18
CA ARG A 236 -13.98 -0.38 4.93
C ARG A 236 -13.21 -1.59 5.46
N ALA A 237 -13.58 -2.10 6.64
CA ALA A 237 -12.94 -3.26 7.25
C ALA A 237 -13.18 -4.54 6.43
N LEU A 238 -14.39 -4.74 5.90
CA LEU A 238 -14.70 -5.87 5.02
C LEU A 238 -14.00 -5.75 3.66
N ARG A 239 -13.95 -4.56 3.07
CA ARG A 239 -13.19 -4.30 1.83
C ARG A 239 -11.70 -4.59 2.00
N LEU A 240 -11.13 -4.21 3.14
CA LEU A 240 -9.75 -4.55 3.48
C LEU A 240 -9.53 -6.07 3.47
N LEU A 241 -10.42 -6.85 4.09
CA LEU A 241 -10.34 -8.31 4.08
C LEU A 241 -10.41 -8.91 2.67
N VAL A 242 -11.26 -8.38 1.80
CA VAL A 242 -11.33 -8.82 0.39
C VAL A 242 -9.98 -8.58 -0.30
N ARG A 243 -9.39 -7.40 -0.14
CA ARG A 243 -8.07 -7.07 -0.72
C ARG A 243 -6.93 -7.89 -0.14
N LEU A 244 -7.01 -8.25 1.14
CA LEU A 244 -6.04 -9.12 1.79
C LEU A 244 -6.11 -10.57 1.27
N ARG A 245 -7.29 -11.01 0.80
CA ARG A 245 -7.47 -12.33 0.17
C ARG A 245 -6.99 -12.39 -1.28
N GLN A 246 -6.83 -11.25 -1.95
CA GLN A 246 -6.35 -11.25 -3.31
C GLN A 246 -4.90 -11.79 -3.39
N PRO A 247 -4.59 -12.57 -4.44
CA PRO A 247 -3.21 -12.93 -4.73
C PRO A 247 -2.41 -11.64 -4.91
N PHE A 248 -1.18 -11.61 -4.39
CA PHE A 248 -0.25 -10.50 -4.57
C PHE A 248 0.90 -10.94 -5.47
N SER A 249 1.49 -9.98 -6.21
CA SER A 249 2.70 -10.25 -6.96
C SER A 249 3.85 -10.52 -6.00
N ALA A 250 4.41 -11.72 -6.06
CA ALA A 250 5.73 -11.98 -5.51
C ALA A 250 6.72 -11.85 -6.67
N ALA A 251 7.40 -10.70 -6.77
CA ALA A 251 8.59 -10.60 -7.59
C ALA A 251 9.73 -11.29 -6.83
N ALA A 252 10.29 -12.35 -7.42
CA ALA A 252 11.45 -13.08 -6.93
C ALA A 252 12.61 -12.94 -7.90
#